data_AF-A0A9Q3Q6F2-F1
#
_entry.id   AF-A0A9Q3Q6F2-F1
#
_cell.length_a   1.000
_cell.length_b   1.000
_cell.length_c   1.000
_cell.angle_alpha   90.00
_cell.angle_beta   90.00
_cell.angle_gamma   90.00
#
_symmetry.space_group_name_H-M   'P 1'
#
loop_
_entity.id
_entity.type
_entity.pdbx_description
1 polymer ?
#
loop_
_entity_poly.entity_id
_entity_poly.type
_entity_poly.pdbx_seq_one_letter_code
_entity_poly.pdbx_strand_id
1 'polypeptide(L)'
;MGQVLLREVPKLKEWPHFSGEGEYDHRGFITGIDMIKEDFQLPERLVTARFNTFFTRSAHRWYIKLRQAHGHQSWTWWKTKIINKWANDSWRLKVETAFESAKFNAFKDKHLPCFCQQKDRLTAL
;
A
#
# COMPACT_ATOMS: atom_id res chain seq x y z
N MET A 1 6.64 -5.53 -29.50
CA MET A 1 5.61 -4.96 -28.61
C MET A 1 4.54 -6.02 -28.39
N GLY A 2 4.58 -6.72 -27.25
CA GLY A 2 3.65 -7.80 -26.95
C GLY A 2 2.29 -7.23 -26.54
N GLN A 3 1.24 -7.57 -27.26
CA GLN A 3 -0.12 -7.33 -26.77
C GLN A 3 -0.34 -8.23 -25.56
N VAL A 4 -0.37 -7.64 -24.36
CA VAL A 4 -0.83 -8.35 -23.16
C VAL A 4 -2.27 -8.76 -23.41
N LEU A 5 -2.50 -10.06 -23.57
CA LEU A 5 -3.83 -10.61 -23.72
C LEU A 5 -4.57 -10.33 -22.41
N LEU A 6 -5.70 -9.62 -22.49
CA LEU A 6 -6.57 -9.28 -21.34
C LEU A 6 -6.95 -10.48 -20.45
N ARG A 7 -6.69 -11.71 -20.91
CA ARG A 7 -6.87 -12.98 -20.18
C ARG A 7 -5.86 -13.19 -19.05
N GLU A 8 -4.68 -12.57 -19.08
CA GLU A 8 -3.65 -12.71 -18.04
C GLU A 8 -3.78 -11.68 -16.92
N VAL A 9 -4.59 -10.64 -17.11
CA VAL A 9 -4.79 -9.61 -16.09
C VAL A 9 -5.46 -10.24 -14.86
N PRO A 10 -4.94 -10.00 -13.64
CA PRO A 10 -5.49 -10.56 -12.42
C PRO A 10 -6.98 -10.25 -12.31
N LYS A 11 -7.75 -11.23 -11.83
CA LYS A 11 -9.20 -11.06 -11.65
C LYS A 11 -9.43 -9.95 -10.62
N LEU A 12 -10.52 -9.21 -10.74
CA LEU A 12 -10.82 -8.07 -9.85
C LEU A 12 -10.74 -8.40 -8.34
N LYS A 13 -10.95 -9.66 -7.95
CA LYS A 13 -10.83 -10.14 -6.57
C LYS A 13 -9.39 -10.19 -6.03
N GLU A 14 -8.41 -10.32 -6.92
CA GLU A 14 -6.98 -10.41 -6.59
C GLU A 14 -6.34 -9.02 -6.44
N TRP A 15 -7.08 -7.97 -6.80
CA TRP A 15 -6.61 -6.60 -6.65
C TRP A 15 -6.76 -6.13 -5.20
N PRO A 16 -5.90 -5.19 -4.75
CA PRO A 16 -6.03 -4.62 -3.42
C PRO A 16 -7.34 -3.84 -3.29
N HIS A 17 -7.96 -3.94 -2.12
CA HIS A 17 -9.18 -3.20 -1.77
C HIS A 17 -8.88 -2.18 -0.68
N PHE A 18 -9.55 -1.03 -0.71
CA PHE A 18 -9.28 0.07 0.20
C PHE A 18 -10.59 0.65 0.77
N SER A 19 -10.76 0.55 2.08
CA SER A 19 -11.96 1.05 2.79
C SER A 19 -11.81 2.50 3.27
N GLY A 20 -10.57 2.93 3.55
CA GLY A 20 -10.26 4.23 4.14
C GLY A 20 -10.83 4.45 5.55
N GLU A 21 -11.28 3.39 6.23
CA GLU A 21 -11.84 3.39 7.59
C GLU A 21 -11.02 2.47 8.50
N GLY A 22 -10.89 2.81 9.79
CA GLY A 22 -10.18 1.97 10.78
C GLY A 22 -8.66 2.04 10.64
N GLU A 23 -7.99 0.89 10.77
CA GLU A 23 -6.60 0.74 10.35
C GLU A 23 -6.56 0.54 8.83
N TYR A 24 -5.81 1.40 8.15
CA TYR A 24 -5.70 1.39 6.70
C TYR A 24 -4.27 1.65 6.27
N ASP A 25 -3.90 1.04 5.15
CA ASP A 25 -2.62 1.28 4.47
C ASP A 25 -2.87 1.79 3.05
N HIS A 26 -2.88 3.11 2.92
CA HIS A 26 -3.03 3.76 1.63
C HIS A 26 -1.76 3.62 0.76
N ARG A 27 -0.58 3.44 1.38
CA ARG A 27 0.68 3.27 0.66
C ARG A 27 0.80 1.87 0.08
N GLY A 28 0.46 0.84 0.85
CA GLY A 28 0.36 -0.53 0.37
C GLY A 28 -0.66 -0.68 -0.75
N PHE A 29 -1.82 -0.01 -0.63
CA PHE A 29 -2.81 0.03 -1.71
C PHE A 29 -2.26 0.64 -3.01
N ILE A 30 -1.62 1.82 -2.93
CA ILE A 30 -1.02 2.49 -4.10
C ILE A 30 0.08 1.61 -4.71
N THR A 31 0.96 1.06 -3.87
CA THR A 31 2.10 0.24 -4.30
C THR A 31 1.62 -1.04 -4.98
N GLY A 32 0.61 -1.71 -4.43
CA GLY A 32 0.03 -2.91 -5.04
C GLY A 32 -0.60 -2.65 -6.42
N ILE A 33 -1.24 -1.49 -6.60
CA ILE A 33 -1.74 -1.09 -7.93
C ILE A 33 -0.60 -0.75 -8.88
N ASP A 34 0.44 -0.06 -8.41
CA ASP A 34 1.62 0.27 -9.24
C ASP A 34 2.31 -1.02 -9.72
N MET A 35 2.53 -2.01 -8.84
CA MET A 35 3.08 -3.33 -9.19
C MET A 35 2.23 -4.05 -10.26
N ILE A 36 0.91 -4.16 -10.07
CA ILE A 36 0.04 -4.80 -11.07
C ILE A 36 0.04 -4.03 -12.40
N LYS A 37 0.08 -2.70 -12.36
CA LYS A 37 0.15 -1.88 -13.57
C LYS A 37 1.44 -2.15 -14.34
N GLU A 38 2.56 -2.28 -13.64
CA GLU A 38 3.89 -2.55 -14.21
C GLU A 38 3.99 -3.98 -14.76
N ASP A 39 3.64 -4.98 -13.95
CA ASP A 39 3.72 -6.41 -14.31
C ASP A 39 2.88 -6.75 -15.55
N PHE A 40 1.69 -6.16 -15.66
CA PHE A 40 0.75 -6.42 -16.75
C PHE A 40 0.71 -5.30 -17.80
N GLN A 41 1.61 -4.31 -17.73
CA GLN A 41 1.71 -3.16 -18.64
C GLN A 41 0.35 -2.49 -18.92
N LEU A 42 -0.45 -2.30 -17.86
CA LEU A 42 -1.84 -1.87 -18.01
C LEU A 42 -1.95 -0.38 -18.35
N PRO A 43 -2.78 -0.01 -19.35
CA PRO A 43 -3.17 1.38 -19.56
C PRO A 43 -3.84 1.97 -18.32
N GLU A 44 -3.50 3.21 -17.96
CA GLU A 44 -4.07 3.89 -16.77
C GLU A 44 -5.61 3.96 -16.77
N ARG A 45 -6.20 4.06 -17.96
CA ARG A 45 -7.65 4.05 -18.15
C ARG A 45 -8.31 2.76 -17.63
N LEU A 46 -7.63 1.62 -17.75
CA LEU A 46 -8.16 0.33 -17.26
C LEU A 46 -8.09 0.25 -15.74
N VAL A 47 -7.01 0.76 -15.15
CA VAL A 47 -6.84 0.85 -13.70
C VAL A 47 -7.93 1.75 -13.10
N THR A 48 -8.06 2.97 -13.61
CA THR A 48 -9.01 3.99 -13.12
C THR A 48 -10.48 3.66 -13.42
N ALA A 49 -10.78 2.82 -14.42
CA ALA A 49 -12.13 2.32 -14.66
C ALA A 49 -12.59 1.32 -13.57
N ARG A 50 -11.65 0.63 -12.93
CA ARG A 50 -11.92 -0.39 -11.90
C ARG A 50 -11.95 0.17 -10.47
N PHE A 51 -11.77 1.48 -10.29
CA PHE A 51 -11.77 2.09 -8.94
C PHE A 51 -13.07 1.91 -8.17
N ASN A 52 -14.19 1.78 -8.89
CA ASN A 52 -15.48 1.49 -8.27
C ASN A 52 -15.49 0.14 -7.52
N THR A 53 -14.63 -0.82 -7.89
CA THR A 53 -14.50 -2.12 -7.22
C THR A 53 -13.43 -2.12 -6.13
N PHE A 54 -12.35 -1.34 -6.30
CA PHE A 54 -11.25 -1.31 -5.33
C PHE A 54 -11.59 -0.50 -4.09
N PHE A 55 -12.32 0.62 -4.24
CA PHE A 55 -12.73 1.41 -3.11
C PHE A 55 -13.99 0.84 -2.46
N THR A 56 -13.97 0.73 -1.14
CA THR A 56 -15.11 0.27 -0.34
C THR A 56 -15.45 1.30 0.74
N ARG A 57 -16.66 1.23 1.31
CA ARG A 57 -17.11 2.06 2.45
C ARG A 57 -16.84 3.57 2.29
N SER A 58 -16.15 4.23 3.23
CA SER A 58 -15.85 5.67 3.16
C SER A 58 -15.05 6.06 1.92
N ALA A 59 -14.07 5.25 1.53
CA ALA A 59 -13.24 5.53 0.37
C ALA A 59 -14.06 5.48 -0.92
N HIS A 60 -15.05 4.58 -0.99
CA HIS A 60 -15.97 4.49 -2.12
C HIS A 60 -16.84 5.76 -2.26
N ARG A 61 -17.42 6.22 -1.15
CA ARG A 61 -18.20 7.48 -1.12
C ARG A 61 -17.35 8.68 -1.52
N TRP A 62 -16.11 8.74 -1.04
CA TRP A 62 -15.15 9.78 -1.42
C TRP A 62 -14.79 9.73 -2.91
N TYR A 63 -14.53 8.54 -3.44
CA TYR A 63 -14.21 8.31 -4.84
C TYR A 63 -15.34 8.79 -5.76
N ILE A 64 -16.59 8.41 -5.48
CA ILE A 64 -17.76 8.82 -6.29
C ILE A 64 -17.85 10.35 -6.36
N LYS A 65 -17.74 11.04 -5.21
CA LYS A 65 -17.80 12.50 -5.16
C LYS A 65 -16.70 13.16 -5.98
N LEU A 66 -15.46 12.69 -5.85
CA LEU A 66 -14.33 13.22 -6.62
C LEU A 66 -14.47 12.93 -8.12
N ARG A 67 -14.96 11.74 -8.48
CA ARG A 67 -15.15 11.33 -9.87
C ARG A 67 -16.24 12.15 -10.55
N GLN A 68 -17.32 12.46 -9.84
CA GLN A 68 -18.38 13.34 -10.33
C GLN A 68 -17.88 14.77 -10.54
N ALA A 69 -17.04 15.29 -9.63
CA ALA A 69 -16.54 16.66 -9.70
C ALA A 69 -15.44 16.88 -10.75
N HIS A 70 -14.56 15.90 -10.96
CA HIS A 70 -13.36 16.06 -11.79
C HIS A 70 -13.31 15.17 -13.04
N GLY A 71 -14.29 14.29 -13.23
CA GLY A 71 -14.37 13.40 -14.40
C GLY A 71 -13.23 12.36 -14.43
N HIS A 72 -12.88 11.93 -15.65
CA HIS A 72 -11.77 11.00 -15.86
C HIS A 72 -10.43 11.70 -15.61
N GLN A 73 -9.61 11.10 -14.73
CA GLN A 73 -8.31 11.64 -14.33
C GLN A 73 -7.25 10.53 -14.37
N SER A 74 -5.98 10.92 -14.52
CA SER A 74 -4.82 10.01 -14.58
C SER A 74 -4.58 9.30 -13.25
N TRP A 75 -3.84 8.18 -13.30
CA TRP A 75 -3.51 7.46 -12.06
C TRP A 75 -2.65 8.32 -11.12
N THR A 76 -1.69 9.07 -11.66
CA THR A 76 -0.87 10.01 -10.90
C THR A 76 -1.71 11.04 -10.13
N TRP A 77 -2.76 11.58 -10.75
CA TRP A 77 -3.67 12.51 -10.07
C TRP A 77 -4.37 11.83 -8.89
N TRP A 78 -4.85 10.60 -9.09
CA TRP A 78 -5.50 9.84 -8.04
C TRP A 78 -4.56 9.48 -6.89
N LYS A 79 -3.30 9.11 -7.16
CA LYS A 79 -2.27 8.90 -6.12
C LYS A 79 -2.14 10.12 -5.23
N THR A 80 -2.00 11.31 -5.82
CA THR A 80 -1.92 12.56 -5.07
C THR A 80 -3.17 12.79 -4.21
N LYS A 81 -4.37 12.53 -4.74
CA LYS A 81 -5.61 12.70 -3.97
C LYS A 81 -5.76 11.69 -2.83
N ILE A 82 -5.38 10.44 -3.03
CA ILE A 82 -5.37 9.41 -1.98
C ILE A 82 -4.40 9.82 -0.87
N ILE A 83 -3.17 10.17 -1.22
CA ILE A 83 -2.16 10.62 -0.26
C ILE A 83 -2.66 11.84 0.52
N ASN A 84 -3.18 12.87 -0.16
CA ASN A 84 -3.66 14.07 0.52
C ASN A 84 -4.85 13.79 1.47
N LYS A 85 -5.67 12.78 1.17
CA LYS A 85 -6.84 12.45 2.00
C LYS A 85 -6.48 11.61 3.21
N TRP A 86 -5.58 10.64 3.06
CA TRP A 86 -5.31 9.60 4.06
C TRP A 86 -3.92 9.66 4.69
N ALA A 87 -2.99 10.46 4.17
CA ALA A 87 -1.71 10.78 4.82
C ALA A 87 -1.83 11.99 5.75
N ASN A 88 -2.89 12.03 6.56
CA ASN A 88 -3.14 13.09 7.53
C ASN A 88 -2.20 12.96 8.74
N ASP A 89 -2.14 14.01 9.57
CA ASP A 89 -1.21 14.07 10.71
C ASP A 89 -1.43 12.94 11.70
N SER A 90 -2.68 12.51 11.91
CA SER A 90 -2.98 11.36 12.77
C SER A 90 -2.39 10.06 12.22
N TRP A 91 -2.39 9.85 10.90
CA TRP A 91 -1.74 8.70 10.29
C TRP A 91 -0.21 8.78 10.43
N ARG A 92 0.37 9.97 10.21
CA ARG A 92 1.82 10.17 10.35
C ARG A 92 2.29 9.89 11.78
N LEU A 93 1.59 10.44 12.77
CA LEU A 93 1.88 10.21 14.17
C LEU A 93 1.80 8.71 14.52
N LYS A 94 0.81 7.98 14.01
CA LYS A 94 0.72 6.53 14.21
C LYS A 94 1.94 5.79 13.64
N VAL A 95 2.39 6.17 12.44
CA VAL A 95 3.58 5.58 11.81
C VAL A 95 4.85 5.92 12.61
N GLU A 96 4.99 7.16 13.06
CA GLU A 96 6.10 7.60 13.91
C GLU A 96 6.13 6.84 15.24
N THR A 97 5.00 6.76 15.95
CA THR A 97 4.89 5.97 17.18
C THR A 97 5.18 4.49 16.96
N ALA A 98 4.70 3.90 15.87
CA ALA A 98 5.00 2.52 15.52
C ALA A 98 6.51 2.31 15.27
N PHE A 99 7.15 3.27 14.60
CA PHE A 99 8.60 3.25 14.38
C PHE A 99 9.39 3.41 15.69
N GLU A 100 9.01 4.36 16.55
CA GLU A 100 9.68 4.60 17.84
C GLU A 100 9.52 3.43 18.83
N SER A 101 8.40 2.73 18.77
CA SER A 101 8.14 1.54 19.58
C SER A 101 8.79 0.28 19.01
N ALA A 102 9.10 0.24 17.71
CA ALA A 102 9.86 -0.82 17.05
C ALA A 102 11.37 -0.79 17.36
N LYS A 103 11.73 -0.49 18.62
CA LYS A 103 13.12 -0.58 19.08
C LYS A 103 13.46 -2.03 19.39
N PHE A 104 14.58 -2.49 18.83
CA PHE A 104 15.13 -3.81 19.15
C PHE A 104 15.38 -3.95 20.66
N ASN A 105 14.77 -4.96 21.26
CA ASN A 105 14.96 -5.33 22.65
C ASN A 105 15.82 -6.59 22.74
N ALA A 106 17.07 -6.40 23.14
CA ALA A 106 18.09 -7.45 23.29
C ALA A 106 17.77 -8.53 24.35
N PHE A 107 16.64 -8.48 25.05
CA PHE A 107 16.21 -9.51 26.00
C PHE A 107 14.86 -10.14 25.65
N LYS A 108 14.06 -9.49 24.79
CA LYS A 108 12.72 -9.97 24.38
C LYS A 108 12.68 -10.46 22.95
N ASP A 109 13.48 -9.87 22.06
CA ASP A 109 13.46 -10.20 20.65
C ASP A 109 14.33 -11.42 20.38
N LYS A 110 13.84 -12.34 19.55
CA LYS A 110 14.59 -13.54 19.16
C LYS A 110 15.91 -13.13 18.51
N HIS A 111 17.02 -13.37 19.22
CA HIS A 111 18.35 -13.17 18.66
C HIS A 111 18.59 -14.18 17.55
N LEU A 112 19.25 -13.74 16.48
CA LEU A 112 19.82 -14.67 15.52
C LEU A 112 20.90 -15.50 16.24
N PRO A 113 20.87 -16.85 16.15
CA PRO A 113 21.82 -17.71 16.87
C PRO A 113 23.29 -17.37 16.62
N CYS A 114 23.62 -16.87 15.42
CA CYS A 114 24.98 -16.44 15.07
C CYS A 114 25.46 -15.24 15.90
N PHE A 115 24.55 -14.34 16.29
CA PHE A 115 24.88 -13.18 17.12
C PHE A 115 25.24 -13.58 18.55
N CYS A 116 24.52 -14.56 19.12
CA CYS A 116 24.84 -15.13 20.43
C CYS A 116 26.18 -15.88 20.41
N GLN A 117 26.43 -16.72 19.39
CA GLN A 117 27.71 -17.43 19.24
C GLN A 117 28.91 -16.48 19.14
N GLN A 118 28.75 -15.33 18.47
CA GLN A 118 29.82 -14.35 18.35
C GLN A 118 30.13 -13.67 19.69
N LYS A 119 29.10 -13.35 20.49
CA LYS A 119 29.26 -12.85 21.86
C LYS A 119 30.00 -13.86 22.73
N ASP A 120 29.57 -15.12 22.73
CA ASP A 120 30.18 -16.17 23.56
C ASP A 120 31.67 -16.36 23.24
N ARG A 121 32.04 -16.31 21.95
CA ARG A 121 33.44 -16.35 21.50
C ARG A 121 34.28 -15.19 22.03
N LEU A 122 33.73 -13.99 22.12
CA LEU A 122 34.43 -12.80 22.62
C LEU A 122 34.63 -12.83 24.14
N THR A 123 33.69 -13.41 24.90
CA THR A 123 33.82 -13.62 26.35
C THR A 123 34.71 -14.80 26.74
N ALA A 124 35.06 -15.66 25.78
CA ALA A 124 35.94 -16.81 26.00
C ALA A 124 37.43 -16.50 25.73
N LEU A 125 37.76 -15.26 25.35
CA LEU A 125 39.11 -14.70 25.26
C LEU A 125 39.46 -13.97 26.56
#